data_AF-A0A0N5D0T0-F1
#
_entry.id   AF-A0A0N5D0T0-F1
#
_cell.length_a   1.000
_cell.length_b   1.000
_cell.length_c   1.000
_cell.angle_alpha   90.00
_cell.angle_beta   90.00
_cell.angle_gamma   90.00
#
_symmetry.space_group_name_H-M   'P 1'
#
loop_
_entity.id
_entity.type
_entity.pdbx_description
1 polymer ?
#
loop_
_entity_poly.entity_id
_entity_poly.type
_entity_poly.pdbx_seq_one_letter_code
_entity_poly.pdbx_strand_id
1 'polypeptide(L)'
;MDRNSSRCEMSEGCLSPASRIRIAADIHRHSTSDDDSGCVLEEYSWVPSGIKPDMIHMYFACLPEDKIPYVNSIGEEWRTHQLHYQLPPQDSDARYCGKLDARERRELVQFELGRKRECLGRGTIEQLPYDSKRRHCHQCKGSLCEGNMVITAERFGHDVHWHPKCFVCTECSNLLVDLIYFKYGGDVFCGRHHAEQIKPRCARCDELIFSTECTEAEGRTWHMAHFLCSDCGVQLGGQRYIGRSDRITCIPCYLQNCSLVCNTCDKEIIVDKPHITQGDTHWHADQSCFCCNGCGKNLLGKRYSFRDAKLYCGVNGNCRKRYPKVTHFLQSFILSLHICLSFLFLFN
;
A
#
# COMPACT_ATOMS: atom_id res chain seq x y z
N MET A 1 -18.21 55.19 1.52
CA MET A 1 -18.96 54.64 0.38
C MET A 1 -17.94 54.21 -0.68
N ASP A 2 -16.91 53.46 -0.28
CA ASP A 2 -16.87 51.99 -0.09
C ASP A 2 -16.63 51.30 -1.44
N ARG A 3 -15.36 51.08 -1.80
CA ARG A 3 -14.62 49.81 -1.65
C ARG A 3 -15.37 48.60 -2.21
N ASN A 4 -14.89 48.07 -3.34
CA ASN A 4 -14.50 46.66 -3.36
C ASN A 4 -13.45 46.38 -4.46
N SER A 5 -12.20 46.38 -4.02
CA SER A 5 -11.08 45.72 -4.71
C SER A 5 -11.24 44.23 -4.43
N SER A 6 -11.57 43.45 -5.47
CA SER A 6 -11.55 41.99 -5.41
C SER A 6 -10.10 41.51 -5.40
N ARG A 7 -9.50 41.58 -4.22
CA ARG A 7 -8.29 40.89 -3.82
C ARG A 7 -8.47 39.40 -4.11
N CYS A 8 -7.77 38.91 -5.13
CA CYS A 8 -7.67 37.48 -5.41
C CYS A 8 -7.03 36.83 -4.18
N GLU A 9 -7.76 35.94 -3.51
CA GLU A 9 -7.24 35.20 -2.37
C GLU A 9 -6.07 34.35 -2.85
N MET A 10 -4.87 34.68 -2.38
CA MET A 10 -3.66 33.91 -2.63
C MET A 10 -3.72 32.59 -1.85
N SER A 11 -4.32 31.56 -2.44
CA SER A 11 -4.18 30.19 -1.97
C SER A 11 -2.97 29.52 -2.66
N GLU A 12 -1.89 29.39 -1.88
CA GLU A 12 -0.85 28.34 -1.96
C GLU A 12 -0.15 28.07 -3.32
N GLY A 13 0.11 29.13 -4.08
CA GLY A 13 1.10 29.17 -5.18
C GLY A 13 2.39 29.92 -4.83
N CYS A 14 2.55 30.33 -3.57
CA CYS A 14 3.68 31.13 -3.14
C CYS A 14 4.94 30.27 -3.00
N LEU A 15 5.95 30.52 -3.85
CA LEU A 15 7.34 30.12 -3.61
C LEU A 15 7.66 30.28 -2.12
N SER A 16 8.27 29.27 -1.50
CA SER A 16 8.59 29.30 -0.06
C SER A 16 9.44 30.53 0.26
N PRO A 17 9.43 31.05 1.50
CA PRO A 17 10.30 32.15 1.90
C PRO A 17 11.78 31.89 1.56
N ALA A 18 12.25 30.64 1.74
CA ALA A 18 13.59 30.22 1.34
C ALA A 18 13.81 30.27 -0.19
N SER A 19 12.83 29.81 -0.97
CA SER A 19 12.86 29.91 -2.44
C SER A 19 12.85 31.35 -2.94
N ARG A 20 12.07 32.24 -2.30
CA ARG A 20 12.04 33.67 -2.62
C ARG A 20 13.36 34.36 -2.27
N ILE A 21 13.95 34.02 -1.13
CA ILE A 21 15.25 34.56 -0.69
C ILE A 21 16.35 34.09 -1.64
N ARG A 22 16.36 32.82 -2.06
CA ARG A 22 17.31 32.30 -3.06
C ARG A 22 17.16 32.98 -4.42
N ILE A 23 15.93 33.06 -4.95
CA ILE A 23 15.67 33.75 -6.23
C ILE A 23 16.10 35.23 -6.16
N ALA A 24 15.82 35.91 -5.06
CA ALA A 24 16.26 37.30 -4.87
C ALA A 24 17.78 37.43 -4.74
N ALA A 25 18.45 36.47 -4.09
CA ALA A 25 19.90 36.42 -3.99
C ALA A 25 20.57 36.15 -5.35
N ASP A 26 19.99 35.30 -6.19
CA ASP A 26 20.49 35.00 -7.54
C ASP A 26 20.35 36.20 -8.49
N ILE A 27 19.23 36.94 -8.42
CA ILE A 27 19.05 38.21 -9.17
C ILE A 27 20.12 39.25 -8.77
N HIS A 28 20.50 39.27 -7.49
CA HIS A 28 21.55 40.17 -6.99
C HIS A 28 22.96 39.71 -7.38
N ARG A 29 23.22 38.39 -7.41
CA ARG A 29 24.45 37.78 -7.94
C ARG A 29 24.66 38.10 -9.42
N HIS A 30 23.61 38.03 -10.24
CA HIS A 30 23.70 38.37 -11.66
C HIS A 30 23.80 39.89 -11.95
N SER A 31 23.56 40.74 -10.94
CA SER A 31 23.64 42.21 -11.08
C SER A 31 24.95 42.80 -10.53
N THR A 32 25.80 42.02 -9.87
CA THR A 32 27.06 42.50 -9.29
C THR A 32 28.25 41.62 -9.71
N SER A 33 28.96 42.11 -10.72
CA SER A 33 30.34 41.80 -11.13
C SER A 33 30.72 40.37 -11.55
N ASP A 34 31.42 40.36 -12.69
CA ASP A 34 32.13 39.28 -13.38
C ASP A 34 32.95 38.32 -12.48
N ASP A 35 33.06 37.07 -12.94
CA ASP A 35 33.86 35.93 -12.43
C ASP A 35 33.33 35.10 -11.24
N ASP A 36 32.12 34.52 -11.37
CA ASP A 36 31.85 33.25 -10.69
C ASP A 36 31.21 32.25 -11.66
N SER A 37 32.05 31.39 -12.24
CA SER A 37 31.66 30.26 -13.08
C SER A 37 31.13 29.09 -12.26
N GLY A 38 30.37 29.38 -11.19
CA GLY A 38 29.64 28.39 -10.43
C GLY A 38 28.65 27.70 -11.36
N CYS A 39 29.03 26.53 -11.87
CA CYS A 39 28.14 25.69 -12.66
C CYS A 39 26.92 25.41 -11.79
N VAL A 40 25.75 25.93 -12.14
CA VAL A 40 24.44 25.55 -11.55
C VAL A 40 24.25 24.02 -11.51
N LEU A 41 24.97 23.30 -12.37
CA LEU A 41 25.08 21.84 -12.44
C LEU A 41 25.82 21.19 -11.24
N GLU A 42 26.61 21.92 -10.45
CA GLU A 42 27.37 21.37 -9.32
C GLU A 42 26.54 21.24 -8.03
N GLU A 43 25.42 21.96 -7.92
CA GLU A 43 24.57 21.94 -6.72
C GLU A 43 23.55 20.77 -6.70
N TYR A 44 23.18 20.26 -7.87
CA TYR A 44 22.14 19.26 -8.05
C TYR A 44 22.71 17.93 -8.54
N SER A 45 22.34 16.82 -7.92
CA SER A 45 22.72 15.48 -8.41
C SER A 45 21.96 15.06 -9.66
N TRP A 46 20.88 15.77 -10.00
CA TRP A 46 20.14 15.61 -11.23
C TRP A 46 19.39 16.88 -11.61
N VAL A 47 19.33 17.16 -12.92
CA VAL A 47 18.51 18.23 -13.50
C VAL A 47 17.65 17.68 -14.65
N PRO A 48 16.40 18.17 -14.83
CA PRO A 48 15.59 17.82 -15.98
C PRO A 48 16.31 18.16 -17.29
N SER A 49 16.19 17.33 -18.32
CA SER A 49 16.80 17.66 -19.62
C SER A 49 15.97 18.68 -20.39
N GLY A 50 16.61 19.51 -21.20
CA GLY A 50 15.93 20.44 -22.10
C GLY A 50 15.47 21.75 -21.42
N ILE A 51 15.69 21.88 -20.11
CA ILE A 51 15.56 23.14 -19.39
C ILE A 51 16.82 23.99 -19.58
N LYS A 52 16.65 25.31 -19.70
CA LYS A 52 17.80 26.23 -19.74
C LYS A 52 18.44 26.37 -18.35
N PRO A 53 19.77 26.58 -18.24
CA PRO A 53 20.46 26.65 -16.95
C PRO A 53 19.89 27.68 -15.96
N ASP A 54 19.52 28.85 -16.46
CA ASP A 54 18.91 29.96 -15.70
C ASP A 54 17.53 29.63 -15.13
N MET A 55 16.86 28.61 -15.68
CA MET A 55 15.52 28.18 -15.28
C MET A 55 15.53 27.04 -14.24
N ILE A 56 16.68 26.42 -13.97
CA ILE A 56 16.80 25.23 -13.10
C ILE A 56 16.33 25.54 -11.67
N HIS A 57 16.84 26.62 -11.08
CA HIS A 57 16.46 27.00 -9.71
C HIS A 57 14.97 27.33 -9.60
N MET A 58 14.40 27.99 -10.62
CA MET A 58 12.97 28.30 -10.66
C MET A 58 12.10 27.03 -10.67
N TYR A 59 12.53 25.97 -11.38
CA TYR A 59 11.82 24.70 -11.40
C TYR A 59 11.83 24.05 -10.02
N PHE A 60 13.01 23.88 -9.43
CA PHE A 60 13.14 23.23 -8.13
C PHE A 60 12.46 24.03 -7.01
N ALA A 61 12.42 25.36 -7.12
CA ALA A 61 11.70 26.22 -6.19
C ALA A 61 10.18 25.97 -6.15
N CYS A 62 9.64 25.29 -7.17
CA CYS A 62 8.23 24.87 -7.24
C CYS A 62 7.97 23.51 -6.57
N LEU A 63 9.01 22.76 -6.17
CA LEU A 63 8.91 21.45 -5.53
C LEU A 63 9.08 21.54 -4.01
N PRO A 64 8.60 20.54 -3.24
CA PRO A 64 8.91 20.41 -1.81
C PRO A 64 10.41 20.30 -1.57
N GLU A 65 10.92 20.99 -0.54
CA GLU A 65 12.36 21.11 -0.28
C GLU A 65 13.03 19.76 0.01
N ASP A 66 12.31 18.85 0.66
CA ASP A 66 12.73 17.47 0.95
C ASP A 66 12.80 16.56 -0.29
N LYS A 67 12.35 17.05 -1.46
CA LYS A 67 12.36 16.34 -2.74
C LYS A 67 13.29 16.96 -3.79
N ILE A 68 13.99 18.04 -3.45
CA ILE A 68 14.95 18.68 -4.35
C ILE A 68 16.28 17.91 -4.28
N PRO A 69 16.82 17.40 -5.40
CA PRO A 69 17.98 16.52 -5.41
C PRO A 69 19.30 17.31 -5.33
N TYR A 70 19.50 18.04 -4.24
CA TYR A 70 20.82 18.60 -3.94
C TYR A 70 21.83 17.48 -3.71
N VAL A 71 23.08 17.68 -4.13
CA VAL A 71 24.15 16.69 -3.90
C VAL A 71 24.29 16.40 -2.40
N ASN A 72 24.31 15.12 -2.03
CA ASN A 72 24.35 14.59 -0.66
C ASN A 72 23.17 15.02 0.24
N SER A 73 21.97 15.17 -0.31
CA SER A 73 20.77 15.57 0.43
C SER A 73 19.71 14.46 0.53
N ILE A 74 18.76 14.63 1.45
CA ILE A 74 17.57 13.76 1.55
C ILE A 74 16.75 13.72 0.26
N GLY A 75 16.79 14.78 -0.55
CA GLY A 75 16.08 14.82 -1.83
C GLY A 75 16.78 14.00 -2.92
N GLU A 76 18.11 13.89 -2.88
CA GLU A 76 18.86 12.97 -3.75
C GLU A 76 18.57 11.51 -3.37
N GLU A 77 18.59 11.21 -2.07
CA GLU A 77 18.21 9.89 -1.57
C GLU A 77 16.76 9.57 -1.96
N TRP A 78 15.84 10.51 -1.74
CA TRP A 78 14.44 10.36 -2.14
C TRP A 78 14.31 10.08 -3.63
N ARG A 79 14.99 10.85 -4.50
CA ARG A 79 14.98 10.64 -5.95
C ARG A 79 15.50 9.24 -6.31
N THR A 80 16.59 8.81 -5.70
CA THR A 80 17.19 7.48 -5.94
C THR A 80 16.22 6.36 -5.54
N HIS A 81 15.54 6.50 -4.40
CA HIS A 81 14.50 5.55 -3.98
C HIS A 81 13.31 5.56 -4.96
N GLN A 82 12.88 6.75 -5.41
CA GLN A 82 11.78 6.85 -6.38
C GLN A 82 12.14 6.28 -7.74
N LEU A 83 13.38 6.37 -8.21
CA LEU A 83 13.81 5.70 -9.45
C LEU A 83 13.59 4.19 -9.36
N HIS A 84 14.05 3.55 -8.30
CA HIS A 84 13.89 2.11 -8.09
C HIS A 84 12.42 1.72 -7.88
N TYR A 85 11.66 2.52 -7.12
CA TYR A 85 10.26 2.24 -6.86
C TYR A 85 9.39 2.45 -8.10
N GLN A 86 9.50 3.58 -8.78
CA GLN A 86 8.64 3.95 -9.90
C GLN A 86 9.01 3.25 -11.20
N LEU A 87 10.27 2.84 -11.37
CA LEU A 87 10.77 2.14 -12.55
C LEU A 87 11.52 0.85 -12.15
N PRO A 88 10.82 -0.16 -11.58
CA PRO A 88 11.47 -1.39 -11.15
C PRO A 88 12.13 -2.10 -12.34
N PRO A 89 13.42 -2.46 -12.27
CA PRO A 89 14.14 -3.03 -13.41
C PRO A 89 13.54 -4.38 -13.85
N GLN A 90 13.01 -5.17 -12.91
CA GLN A 90 12.31 -6.43 -13.19
C GLN A 90 11.01 -6.27 -14.00
N ASP A 91 10.46 -5.06 -14.12
CA ASP A 91 9.27 -4.81 -14.94
C ASP A 91 9.62 -4.61 -16.43
N SER A 92 10.91 -4.47 -16.75
CA SER A 92 11.39 -4.16 -18.10
C SER A 92 12.42 -5.13 -18.63
N ASP A 93 13.13 -5.83 -17.74
CA ASP A 93 14.24 -6.70 -18.15
C ASP A 93 14.26 -8.00 -17.33
N ALA A 94 14.13 -9.10 -18.07
CA ALA A 94 14.07 -10.46 -17.55
C ALA A 94 15.33 -10.91 -16.80
N ARG A 95 16.43 -10.17 -16.86
CA ARG A 95 17.66 -10.43 -16.08
C ARG A 95 17.50 -10.10 -14.60
N TYR A 96 16.56 -9.20 -14.27
CA TYR A 96 16.29 -8.79 -12.89
C TYR A 96 15.09 -9.52 -12.27
N CYS A 97 14.37 -10.30 -13.07
CA CYS A 97 13.31 -11.18 -12.58
C CYS A 97 13.89 -12.45 -11.96
N GLY A 98 13.08 -13.14 -11.16
CA GLY A 98 13.32 -14.51 -10.76
C GLY A 98 13.26 -15.50 -11.93
N LYS A 99 12.80 -16.72 -11.67
CA LYS A 99 12.70 -17.75 -12.70
C LYS A 99 11.46 -17.52 -13.57
N LEU A 100 11.64 -16.82 -14.69
CA LEU A 100 10.65 -16.75 -15.77
C LEU A 100 10.82 -17.91 -16.76
N ASP A 101 9.71 -18.53 -17.14
CA ASP A 101 9.69 -19.50 -18.24
C ASP A 101 9.84 -18.80 -19.62
N ALA A 102 9.97 -19.60 -20.69
CA ALA A 102 10.17 -19.06 -22.03
C ALA A 102 8.97 -18.25 -22.57
N ARG A 103 7.74 -18.59 -22.14
CA ARG A 103 6.51 -17.88 -22.50
C ARG A 103 6.42 -16.56 -21.74
N GLU A 104 6.62 -16.58 -20.43
CA GLU A 104 6.62 -15.40 -19.57
C GLU A 104 7.69 -14.39 -20.00
N ARG A 105 8.88 -14.86 -20.38
CA ARG A 105 9.93 -13.99 -20.93
C ARG A 105 9.49 -13.28 -22.21
N ARG A 106 8.79 -13.98 -23.12
CA ARG A 106 8.24 -13.36 -24.33
C ARG A 106 7.14 -12.36 -23.99
N GLU A 107 6.28 -12.68 -23.03
CA GLU A 107 5.23 -11.77 -22.57
C GLU A 107 5.81 -10.49 -21.96
N LEU A 108 6.85 -10.58 -21.12
CA LEU A 108 7.54 -9.41 -20.56
C LEU A 108 8.10 -8.50 -21.66
N VAL A 109 8.74 -9.07 -22.68
CA VAL A 109 9.25 -8.28 -23.81
C VAL A 109 8.12 -7.57 -24.56
N GLN A 110 7.02 -8.27 -24.86
CA GLN A 110 5.88 -7.63 -25.55
C GLN A 110 5.21 -6.55 -24.69
N PHE A 111 5.10 -6.82 -23.39
CA PHE A 111 4.55 -5.88 -22.41
C PHE A 111 5.39 -4.60 -22.33
N GLU A 112 6.70 -4.70 -22.21
CA GLU A 112 7.62 -3.56 -22.14
C GLU A 112 7.60 -2.75 -23.45
N LEU A 113 7.67 -3.42 -24.61
CA LEU A 113 7.60 -2.77 -25.92
C LEU A 113 6.27 -2.04 -26.13
N GLY A 114 5.15 -2.66 -25.76
CA GLY A 114 3.82 -2.05 -25.85
C GLY A 114 3.73 -0.79 -25.01
N ARG A 115 4.15 -0.87 -23.74
CA ARG A 115 4.15 0.27 -22.82
C ARG A 115 5.04 1.41 -23.30
N LYS A 116 6.24 1.11 -23.79
CA LYS A 116 7.16 2.13 -24.34
C LYS A 116 6.57 2.86 -25.55
N ARG A 117 5.91 2.11 -26.44
CA ARG A 117 5.32 2.66 -27.66
C ARG A 117 4.07 3.49 -27.38
N GLU A 118 3.17 3.00 -26.53
CA GLU A 118 1.79 3.50 -26.45
C GLU A 118 1.56 4.41 -25.25
N CYS A 119 2.27 4.18 -24.14
CA CYS A 119 1.95 4.78 -22.85
C CYS A 119 3.05 5.70 -22.33
N LEU A 120 4.32 5.33 -22.52
CA LEU A 120 5.49 6.03 -21.97
C LEU A 120 5.69 7.39 -22.63
N GLY A 121 5.72 8.44 -21.83
CA GLY A 121 6.13 9.78 -22.25
C GLY A 121 7.07 10.42 -21.24
N ARG A 122 7.56 11.60 -21.61
CA ARG A 122 8.36 12.46 -20.73
C ARG A 122 7.73 13.83 -20.66
N GLY A 123 7.58 14.35 -19.45
CA GLY A 123 7.13 15.71 -19.23
C GLY A 123 8.20 16.69 -19.68
N THR A 124 7.77 17.75 -20.36
CA THR A 124 8.63 18.86 -20.77
C THR A 124 8.35 20.05 -19.89
N ILE A 125 9.41 20.73 -19.44
CA ILE A 125 9.29 21.94 -18.64
C ILE A 125 9.25 23.14 -19.56
N GLU A 126 8.23 23.98 -19.42
CA GLU A 126 8.02 25.18 -20.21
C GLU A 126 7.63 26.35 -19.31
N GLN A 127 7.86 27.58 -19.78
CA GLN A 127 7.23 28.76 -19.20
C GLN A 127 5.95 29.06 -19.96
N LEU A 128 4.88 29.33 -19.23
CA LEU A 128 3.60 29.69 -19.84
C LEU A 128 3.74 31.02 -20.59
N PRO A 129 3.33 31.10 -21.87
CA PRO A 129 3.45 32.35 -22.62
C PRO A 129 2.50 33.43 -22.09
N TYR A 130 2.87 34.69 -22.32
CA TYR A 130 2.03 35.86 -22.05
C TYR A 130 1.04 36.08 -23.20
N ASP A 131 -0.04 35.31 -23.25
CA ASP A 131 -1.02 35.32 -24.35
C ASP A 131 -2.45 35.63 -23.93
N SER A 132 -2.64 36.07 -22.69
CA SER A 132 -3.92 36.35 -22.02
C SER A 132 -4.88 35.16 -21.98
N LYS A 133 -4.40 33.93 -22.24
CA LYS A 133 -5.25 32.73 -22.19
C LYS A 133 -5.34 32.21 -20.77
N ARG A 134 -6.58 31.96 -20.33
CA ARG A 134 -6.84 31.27 -19.07
C ARG A 134 -6.58 29.79 -19.21
N ARG A 135 -5.62 29.28 -18.44
CA ARG A 135 -5.23 27.86 -18.40
C ARG A 135 -5.37 27.34 -16.98
N HIS A 136 -5.68 26.04 -16.85
CA HIS A 136 -5.87 25.38 -15.56
C HIS A 136 -5.00 24.14 -15.48
N CYS A 137 -4.50 23.84 -14.30
CA CYS A 137 -3.74 22.61 -14.07
C CYS A 137 -4.66 21.39 -14.23
N HIS A 138 -4.19 20.40 -14.99
CA HIS A 138 -4.93 19.17 -15.23
C HIS A 138 -5.21 18.38 -13.96
N GLN A 139 -4.30 18.40 -12.97
CA GLN A 139 -4.44 17.66 -11.71
C GLN A 139 -5.33 18.41 -10.69
N CYS A 140 -4.90 19.58 -10.23
CA CYS A 140 -5.57 20.29 -9.12
C CYS A 140 -6.72 21.21 -9.58
N LYS A 141 -6.88 21.39 -10.89
CA LYS A 141 -7.84 22.33 -11.52
C LYS A 141 -7.63 23.81 -11.17
N GLY A 142 -6.59 24.14 -10.40
CA GLY A 142 -6.20 25.51 -10.08
C GLY A 142 -5.67 26.26 -11.31
N SER A 143 -5.78 27.59 -11.30
CA SER A 143 -5.32 28.43 -12.39
C SER A 143 -3.79 28.41 -12.57
N LEU A 144 -3.35 28.55 -13.82
CA LEU A 144 -1.95 28.69 -14.20
C LEU A 144 -1.71 30.14 -14.63
N CYS A 145 -0.72 30.80 -14.03
CA CYS A 145 -0.36 32.17 -14.34
C CYS A 145 0.69 32.22 -15.46
N GLU A 146 0.62 33.25 -16.29
CA GLU A 146 1.60 33.51 -17.34
C GLU A 146 3.00 33.73 -16.76
N GLY A 147 4.02 33.30 -17.50
CA GLY A 147 5.43 33.33 -17.06
C GLY A 147 5.80 32.25 -16.04
N ASN A 148 4.82 31.62 -15.37
CA ASN A 148 5.10 30.53 -14.44
C ASN A 148 5.51 29.26 -15.19
N MET A 149 6.31 28.45 -14.51
CA MET A 149 6.73 27.16 -15.01
C MET A 149 5.58 26.16 -14.97
N VAL A 150 5.45 25.41 -16.05
CA VAL A 150 4.48 24.35 -16.21
C VAL A 150 5.15 23.12 -16.78
N ILE A 151 4.53 21.97 -16.55
CA ILE A 151 4.89 20.73 -17.23
C ILE A 151 3.85 20.49 -18.32
N THR A 152 4.33 20.20 -19.54
CA THR A 152 3.53 19.70 -20.66
C THR A 152 3.83 18.22 -20.86
N ALA A 153 2.89 17.47 -21.40
CA ALA A 153 3.02 16.04 -21.61
C ALA A 153 2.49 15.68 -23.00
N GLU A 154 3.39 15.36 -23.93
CA GLU A 154 3.08 15.21 -25.37
C GLU A 154 1.86 14.32 -25.63
N ARG A 155 1.73 13.20 -24.91
CA ARG A 155 0.62 12.24 -25.09
C ARG A 155 -0.76 12.73 -24.62
N PHE A 156 -0.83 13.90 -23.99
CA PHE A 156 -2.08 14.54 -23.57
C PHE A 156 -2.47 15.70 -24.50
N GLY A 157 -1.63 16.05 -25.47
CA GLY A 157 -1.80 17.21 -26.33
C GLY A 157 -1.16 18.48 -25.75
N HIS A 158 -0.97 19.48 -26.62
CA HIS A 158 -0.18 20.67 -26.31
C HIS A 158 -0.85 21.65 -25.35
N ASP A 159 -2.17 21.58 -25.17
CA ASP A 159 -2.94 22.48 -24.30
C ASP A 159 -3.16 21.94 -22.88
N VAL A 160 -2.58 20.78 -22.54
CA VAL A 160 -2.68 20.19 -21.21
C VAL A 160 -1.43 20.49 -20.40
N HIS A 161 -1.64 21.06 -19.21
CA HIS A 161 -0.57 21.59 -18.38
C HIS A 161 -0.73 21.17 -16.92
N TRP A 162 0.39 21.03 -16.23
CA TRP A 162 0.45 20.80 -14.80
C TRP A 162 1.31 21.86 -14.12
N HIS A 163 0.97 22.25 -12.89
CA HIS A 163 1.99 22.83 -12.01
C HIS A 163 3.11 21.79 -11.81
N PRO A 164 4.38 22.21 -11.63
CA PRO A 164 5.48 21.30 -11.37
C PRO A 164 5.20 20.30 -10.22
N LYS A 165 4.68 20.80 -9.09
CA LYS A 165 4.29 19.99 -7.93
C LYS A 165 3.09 19.05 -8.15
N CYS A 166 2.31 19.30 -9.19
CA CYS A 166 1.07 18.58 -9.49
C CYS A 166 1.27 17.49 -10.55
N PHE A 167 2.46 17.38 -11.14
CA PHE A 167 2.79 16.29 -12.06
C PHE A 167 3.21 15.04 -11.27
N VAL A 168 2.20 14.40 -10.69
CA VAL A 168 2.33 13.28 -9.76
C VAL A 168 1.61 12.05 -10.33
N CYS A 169 2.00 10.86 -9.87
CA CYS A 169 1.27 9.64 -10.19
C CYS A 169 -0.13 9.67 -9.54
N THR A 170 -1.16 9.27 -10.29
CA THR A 170 -2.54 9.20 -9.79
C THR A 170 -2.72 8.27 -8.59
N GLU A 171 -1.99 7.15 -8.53
CA GLU A 171 -2.14 6.15 -7.46
C GLU A 171 -1.42 6.54 -6.16
N CYS A 172 -0.11 6.84 -6.22
CA CYS A 172 0.67 7.14 -5.01
C CYS A 172 0.87 8.62 -4.71
N SER A 173 0.41 9.52 -5.58
CA SER A 173 0.58 10.97 -5.43
C SER A 173 2.04 11.46 -5.30
N ASN A 174 3.03 10.61 -5.62
CA ASN A 174 4.44 11.00 -5.67
C ASN A 174 4.78 11.69 -6.99
N LEU A 175 5.72 12.65 -6.96
CA LEU A 175 6.25 13.30 -8.16
C LEU A 175 6.83 12.26 -9.10
N LEU A 176 6.56 12.42 -10.39
CA LEU A 176 7.03 11.49 -11.42
C LEU A 176 8.53 11.68 -11.63
N VAL A 177 9.29 10.66 -11.28
CA VAL A 177 10.75 10.73 -11.29
C VAL A 177 11.24 10.95 -12.71
N ASP A 178 12.19 11.88 -12.86
CA ASP A 178 12.73 12.33 -14.14
C ASP A 178 11.70 12.82 -15.16
N LEU A 179 10.51 13.19 -14.67
CA LEU A 179 9.33 13.53 -15.45
C LEU A 179 8.86 12.39 -16.37
N ILE A 180 9.30 11.16 -16.10
CA ILE A 180 8.90 9.97 -16.85
C ILE A 180 7.51 9.54 -16.37
N TYR A 181 6.58 9.39 -17.31
CA TYR A 181 5.20 9.05 -17.02
C TYR A 181 4.67 7.99 -17.97
N PHE A 182 3.61 7.31 -17.56
CA PHE A 182 2.83 6.42 -18.41
C PHE A 182 1.38 6.88 -18.42
N LYS A 183 0.85 7.12 -19.62
CA LYS A 183 -0.56 7.48 -19.82
C LYS A 183 -1.42 6.23 -19.86
N TYR A 184 -2.46 6.21 -19.03
CA TYR A 184 -3.53 5.22 -19.09
C TYR A 184 -4.86 5.95 -18.99
N GLY A 185 -5.71 5.81 -20.02
CA GLY A 185 -6.92 6.63 -20.13
C GLY A 185 -6.60 8.13 -20.18
N GLY A 186 -7.17 8.89 -19.23
CA GLY A 186 -7.00 10.33 -19.06
C GLY A 186 -6.00 10.74 -17.96
N ASP A 187 -5.28 9.78 -17.40
CA ASP A 187 -4.51 9.93 -16.17
C ASP A 187 -3.02 9.60 -16.36
N VAL A 188 -2.19 10.15 -15.47
CA VAL A 188 -0.73 9.97 -15.43
C VAL A 188 -0.33 8.99 -14.32
N PHE A 189 0.45 7.98 -14.66
CA PHE A 189 0.94 6.98 -13.72
C PHE A 189 2.46 6.91 -13.75
N CYS A 190 3.06 6.53 -12.62
CA CYS A 190 4.44 6.08 -12.61
C CYS A 190 4.56 4.70 -13.28
N GLY A 191 5.78 4.26 -13.59
CA GLY A 191 5.99 2.97 -14.25
C GLY A 191 5.42 1.79 -13.48
N ARG A 192 5.58 1.76 -12.16
CA ARG A 192 5.04 0.70 -11.29
C ARG A 192 3.51 0.62 -11.35
N HIS A 193 2.80 1.69 -11.00
CA HIS A 193 1.34 1.64 -10.91
C HIS A 193 0.68 1.48 -12.28
N HIS A 194 1.29 2.01 -13.35
CA HIS A 194 0.83 1.69 -14.71
C HIS A 194 0.98 0.20 -15.02
N ALA A 195 2.07 -0.43 -14.60
CA ALA A 195 2.27 -1.86 -14.81
C ALA A 195 1.16 -2.67 -14.14
N GLU A 196 0.80 -2.27 -12.91
CA GLU A 196 -0.24 -2.89 -12.08
C GLU A 196 -1.66 -2.73 -12.65
N GLN A 197 -1.90 -1.75 -13.53
CA GLN A 197 -3.17 -1.67 -14.28
C GLN A 197 -3.34 -2.79 -15.32
N ILE A 198 -2.25 -3.46 -15.71
CA ILE A 198 -2.22 -4.40 -16.85
C ILE A 198 -1.84 -5.81 -16.40
N LYS A 199 -0.88 -5.94 -15.48
CA LYS A 199 -0.42 -7.22 -14.92
C LYS A 199 -0.42 -7.14 -13.40
N PRO A 200 -0.94 -8.16 -12.69
CA PRO A 200 -0.93 -8.16 -11.22
C PRO A 200 0.50 -8.27 -10.69
N ARG A 201 0.78 -7.64 -9.54
CA ARG A 201 2.10 -7.69 -8.89
C ARG A 201 2.06 -8.59 -7.65
N CYS A 202 2.98 -9.53 -7.58
CA CYS A 202 3.09 -10.44 -6.46
C CYS A 202 3.53 -9.71 -5.19
N ALA A 203 2.70 -9.75 -4.15
CA ALA A 203 2.97 -9.09 -2.86
C ALA A 203 4.17 -9.66 -2.06
N ARG A 204 4.72 -10.82 -2.46
CA ARG A 204 5.92 -11.40 -1.82
C ARG A 204 7.22 -10.97 -2.48
N CYS A 205 7.30 -11.06 -3.81
CA CYS A 205 8.55 -10.86 -4.54
C CYS A 205 8.60 -9.53 -5.29
N ASP A 206 7.51 -8.75 -5.28
CA ASP A 206 7.43 -7.46 -5.95
C ASP A 206 7.62 -7.52 -7.48
N GLU A 207 7.40 -8.69 -8.09
CA GLU A 207 7.46 -8.91 -9.54
C GLU A 207 6.05 -9.00 -10.13
N LEU A 208 5.90 -8.54 -11.38
CA LEU A 208 4.67 -8.75 -12.16
C LEU A 208 4.47 -10.23 -12.46
N ILE A 209 3.22 -10.68 -12.36
CA ILE A 209 2.83 -12.06 -12.61
C ILE A 209 2.41 -12.20 -14.07
N PHE A 210 3.27 -12.83 -14.87
CA PHE A 210 2.99 -13.13 -16.28
C PHE A 210 2.31 -14.50 -16.48
N SER A 211 2.35 -15.37 -15.47
CA SER A 211 1.58 -16.62 -15.46
C SER A 211 0.09 -16.37 -15.66
N THR A 212 -0.60 -17.33 -16.27
CA THR A 212 -2.06 -17.34 -16.41
C THR A 212 -2.75 -17.64 -15.08
N GLU A 213 -2.04 -18.25 -14.14
CA GLU A 213 -2.55 -18.62 -12.82
C GLU A 213 -1.85 -17.81 -11.73
N CYS A 214 -2.65 -17.23 -10.83
CA CYS A 214 -2.19 -16.55 -9.64
C CYS A 214 -3.19 -16.78 -8.49
N THR A 215 -2.77 -16.49 -7.26
CA THR A 215 -3.66 -16.50 -6.09
C THR A 215 -4.01 -15.07 -5.71
N GLU A 216 -5.29 -14.81 -5.50
CA GLU A 216 -5.80 -13.57 -4.89
C GLU A 216 -6.22 -13.84 -3.46
N ALA A 217 -5.71 -13.04 -2.53
CA ALA A 217 -5.93 -13.21 -1.09
C ALA A 217 -5.64 -11.89 -0.36
N GLU A 218 -6.48 -11.53 0.61
CA GLU A 218 -6.32 -10.32 1.42
C GLU A 218 -6.17 -9.03 0.57
N GLY A 219 -6.92 -8.94 -0.54
CA GLY A 219 -6.84 -7.81 -1.48
C GLY A 219 -5.52 -7.71 -2.25
N ARG A 220 -4.66 -8.74 -2.18
CA ARG A 220 -3.35 -8.80 -2.83
C ARG A 220 -3.27 -9.98 -3.78
N THR A 221 -2.36 -9.89 -4.75
CA THR A 221 -2.10 -10.95 -5.72
C THR A 221 -0.74 -11.60 -5.46
N TRP A 222 -0.63 -12.88 -5.78
CA TRP A 222 0.53 -13.69 -5.45
C TRP A 222 0.82 -14.68 -6.57
N HIS A 223 2.10 -14.87 -6.90
CA HIS A 223 2.52 -16.08 -7.60
C HIS A 223 2.08 -17.30 -6.78
N MET A 224 1.64 -18.37 -7.46
CA MET A 224 1.22 -19.62 -6.80
C MET A 224 2.29 -20.16 -5.83
N ALA A 225 3.56 -20.11 -6.24
CA ALA A 225 4.71 -20.53 -5.44
C ALA A 225 5.06 -19.58 -4.27
N HIS A 226 4.46 -18.39 -4.21
CA HIS A 226 4.73 -17.38 -3.19
C HIS A 226 3.64 -17.25 -2.15
N PHE A 227 2.46 -17.82 -2.40
CA PHE A 227 1.38 -17.88 -1.41
C PHE A 227 1.55 -19.11 -0.51
N LEU A 228 2.46 -19.01 0.45
CA LEU A 228 2.89 -20.10 1.32
C LEU A 228 2.60 -19.81 2.79
N CYS A 229 2.42 -20.87 3.58
CA CYS A 229 2.41 -20.78 5.04
C CYS A 229 3.75 -20.25 5.55
N SER A 230 3.71 -19.25 6.41
CA SER A 230 4.89 -18.61 6.99
C SER A 230 5.71 -19.54 7.88
N ASP A 231 5.10 -20.60 8.43
CA ASP A 231 5.72 -21.48 9.41
C ASP A 231 6.24 -22.78 8.80
N CYS A 232 5.53 -23.37 7.83
CA CYS A 232 5.93 -24.65 7.21
C CYS A 232 6.20 -24.57 5.70
N GLY A 233 5.95 -23.43 5.06
CA GLY A 233 6.17 -23.25 3.62
C GLY A 233 5.18 -23.97 2.71
N VAL A 234 4.13 -24.62 3.24
CA VAL A 234 3.11 -25.28 2.41
C VAL A 234 2.35 -24.26 1.56
N GLN A 235 2.05 -24.62 0.31
CA GLN A 235 1.26 -23.78 -0.58
C GLN A 235 -0.19 -23.67 -0.10
N LEU A 236 -0.71 -22.44 -0.08
CA LEU A 236 -2.03 -22.13 0.46
C LEU A 236 -3.09 -21.81 -0.61
N GLY A 237 -2.71 -21.82 -1.89
CA GLY A 237 -3.66 -21.58 -2.99
C GLY A 237 -4.82 -22.57 -2.94
N GLY A 238 -6.05 -22.06 -2.87
CA GLY A 238 -7.27 -22.86 -2.73
C GLY A 238 -7.47 -23.52 -1.35
N GLN A 239 -6.57 -23.29 -0.39
CA GLN A 239 -6.66 -23.82 0.97
C GLN A 239 -7.17 -22.76 1.94
N ARG A 240 -7.71 -23.21 3.08
CA ARG A 240 -8.04 -22.30 4.19
C ARG A 240 -6.76 -21.91 4.93
N TYR A 241 -6.67 -20.64 5.31
CA TYR A 241 -5.53 -20.07 6.02
C TYR A 241 -5.99 -19.04 7.06
N ILE A 242 -5.05 -18.59 7.89
CA ILE A 242 -5.24 -17.51 8.85
C ILE A 242 -4.23 -16.41 8.53
N GLY A 243 -4.72 -15.21 8.20
CA GLY A 243 -3.93 -14.00 7.99
C GLY A 243 -3.92 -13.13 9.26
N ARG A 244 -2.73 -12.76 9.75
CA ARG A 244 -2.55 -11.77 10.84
C ARG A 244 -1.27 -10.95 10.61
N SER A 245 -1.39 -9.62 10.60
CA SER A 245 -0.24 -8.69 10.57
C SER A 245 0.78 -9.06 9.47
N ASP A 246 0.32 -9.20 8.23
CA ASP A 246 1.10 -9.62 7.06
C ASP A 246 1.72 -11.03 7.08
N ARG A 247 1.47 -11.82 8.12
CA ARG A 247 1.80 -13.25 8.14
C ARG A 247 0.58 -14.08 7.79
N ILE A 248 0.79 -15.07 6.92
CA ILE A 248 -0.24 -16.00 6.48
C ILE A 248 0.20 -17.39 6.91
N THR A 249 -0.66 -18.09 7.66
CA THR A 249 -0.34 -19.39 8.26
C THR A 249 -1.40 -20.43 7.90
N CYS A 250 -0.99 -21.67 7.63
CA CYS A 250 -1.93 -22.76 7.41
C CYS A 250 -2.65 -23.12 8.72
N ILE A 251 -3.86 -23.69 8.63
CA ILE A 251 -4.61 -24.09 9.83
C ILE A 251 -3.78 -25.00 10.76
N PRO A 252 -3.07 -26.05 10.27
CA PRO A 252 -2.27 -26.91 11.14
C PRO A 252 -1.20 -26.14 11.94
N CYS A 253 -0.42 -25.27 11.30
CA CYS A 253 0.63 -24.50 11.98
C CYS A 253 0.05 -23.49 12.99
N TYR A 254 -1.08 -22.85 12.64
CA TYR A 254 -1.76 -21.96 13.58
C TYR A 254 -2.20 -22.72 14.83
N LEU A 255 -2.84 -23.88 14.65
CA LEU A 255 -3.31 -24.72 15.74
C LEU A 255 -2.15 -25.26 16.58
N GLN A 256 -1.03 -25.64 15.98
CA GLN A 256 0.14 -26.12 16.72
C GLN A 256 0.79 -25.05 17.59
N ASN A 257 0.67 -23.78 17.21
CA ASN A 257 1.14 -22.65 18.00
C ASN A 257 0.05 -22.09 18.95
N CYS A 258 -1.17 -22.63 18.92
CA CYS A 258 -2.20 -22.32 19.90
C CYS A 258 -2.05 -23.22 21.13
N SER A 259 -1.45 -22.68 22.20
CA SER A 259 -1.50 -23.34 23.51
C SER A 259 -2.91 -23.24 24.09
N LEU A 260 -3.74 -24.24 23.82
CA LEU A 260 -5.05 -24.37 24.45
C LEU A 260 -4.85 -25.01 25.83
N VAL A 261 -5.31 -24.36 26.89
CA VAL A 261 -5.23 -24.90 28.26
C VAL A 261 -6.63 -25.27 28.73
N CYS A 262 -6.77 -26.48 29.27
CA CYS A 262 -8.03 -26.96 29.82
C CYS A 262 -8.37 -26.23 31.12
N ASN A 263 -9.49 -25.55 31.15
CA ASN A 263 -9.96 -24.75 32.28
C ASN A 263 -10.35 -25.58 33.52
N THR A 264 -10.36 -26.92 33.45
CA THR A 264 -10.63 -27.77 34.61
C THR A 264 -9.37 -28.42 35.18
N CYS A 265 -8.42 -28.82 34.33
CA CYS A 265 -7.24 -29.57 34.78
C CYS A 265 -5.92 -28.83 34.57
N ASP A 266 -5.97 -27.63 33.99
CA ASP A 266 -4.83 -26.76 33.66
C ASP A 266 -3.75 -27.41 32.78
N LYS A 267 -4.09 -28.54 32.15
CA LYS A 267 -3.21 -29.21 31.19
C LYS A 267 -3.49 -28.73 29.77
N GLU A 268 -2.46 -28.79 28.95
CA GLU A 268 -2.54 -28.50 27.53
C GLU A 268 -3.55 -29.44 26.83
N ILE A 269 -4.33 -28.86 25.93
CA ILE A 269 -5.25 -29.57 25.04
C ILE A 269 -4.51 -29.75 23.72
N ILE A 270 -4.23 -31.01 23.38
CA ILE A 270 -3.70 -31.38 22.07
C ILE A 270 -4.77 -31.04 21.03
N VAL A 271 -4.46 -30.12 20.12
CA VAL A 271 -5.47 -29.49 19.24
C VAL A 271 -6.14 -30.47 18.27
N ASP A 272 -5.46 -31.57 17.94
CA ASP A 272 -6.01 -32.66 17.13
C ASP A 272 -6.93 -33.63 17.89
N LYS A 273 -7.09 -33.45 19.21
CA LYS A 273 -8.05 -34.24 20.00
C LYS A 273 -9.38 -33.49 20.16
N PRO A 274 -10.52 -34.20 20.22
CA PRO A 274 -11.80 -33.59 20.53
C PRO A 274 -11.73 -32.79 21.84
N HIS A 275 -12.15 -31.53 21.77
CA HIS A 275 -12.20 -30.61 22.89
C HIS A 275 -13.43 -29.72 22.77
N ILE A 276 -13.81 -29.08 23.86
CA ILE A 276 -14.97 -28.20 23.93
C ILE A 276 -14.48 -26.78 24.16
N THR A 277 -15.05 -25.83 23.41
CA THR A 277 -14.73 -24.41 23.54
C THR A 277 -16.01 -23.62 23.78
N GLN A 278 -15.96 -22.68 24.73
CA GLN A 278 -17.03 -21.71 24.95
C GLN A 278 -16.47 -20.34 25.32
N GLY A 279 -16.75 -19.33 24.48
CA GLY A 279 -16.01 -18.06 24.54
C GLY A 279 -14.51 -18.32 24.37
N ASP A 280 -13.70 -17.75 25.27
CA ASP A 280 -12.24 -17.90 25.30
C ASP A 280 -11.77 -19.06 26.20
N THR A 281 -12.68 -19.95 26.62
CA THR A 281 -12.37 -21.05 27.54
C THR A 281 -12.52 -22.41 26.88
N HIS A 282 -11.62 -23.32 27.25
CA HIS A 282 -11.47 -24.63 26.61
C HIS A 282 -11.46 -25.76 27.64
N TRP A 283 -11.95 -26.95 27.27
CA TRP A 283 -11.90 -28.16 28.08
C TRP A 283 -11.61 -29.38 27.23
N HIS A 284 -10.92 -30.38 27.78
CA HIS A 284 -10.91 -31.71 27.15
C HIS A 284 -12.34 -32.26 27.04
N ALA A 285 -12.67 -32.89 25.93
CA ALA A 285 -13.98 -33.52 25.71
C ALA A 285 -14.08 -34.88 26.43
N ASP A 286 -13.81 -34.91 27.73
CA ASP A 286 -13.85 -36.10 28.57
C ASP A 286 -14.70 -35.91 29.82
N GLN A 287 -14.93 -37.02 30.54
CA GLN A 287 -15.82 -37.03 31.69
C GLN A 287 -15.31 -36.26 32.90
N SER A 288 -13.98 -36.08 33.00
CA SER A 288 -13.31 -35.43 34.11
C SER A 288 -13.20 -33.91 33.93
N CYS A 289 -13.01 -33.46 32.70
CA CYS A 289 -12.74 -32.06 32.39
C CYS A 289 -14.02 -31.27 32.11
N PHE A 290 -14.98 -31.83 31.36
CA PHE A 290 -16.24 -31.13 31.05
C PHE A 290 -17.32 -31.43 32.10
N CYS A 291 -17.11 -30.93 33.32
CA CYS A 291 -17.93 -31.26 34.48
C CYS A 291 -18.49 -30.02 35.20
N CYS A 292 -19.56 -30.23 35.97
CA CYS A 292 -20.17 -29.19 36.79
C CYS A 292 -19.23 -28.76 37.92
N ASN A 293 -18.86 -27.48 37.97
CA ASN A 293 -17.98 -26.92 39.01
C ASN A 293 -18.52 -27.15 40.44
N GLY A 294 -19.84 -27.24 40.60
CA GLY A 294 -20.46 -27.43 41.91
C GLY A 294 -20.58 -28.88 42.39
N CYS A 295 -20.62 -29.86 41.49
CA CYS A 295 -20.90 -31.26 41.88
C CYS A 295 -20.11 -32.31 41.10
N GLY A 296 -19.19 -31.91 40.21
CA GLY A 296 -18.38 -32.83 39.40
C GLY A 296 -19.15 -33.61 38.33
N LYS A 297 -20.47 -33.40 38.18
CA LYS A 297 -21.26 -34.13 37.19
C LYS A 297 -20.79 -33.83 35.77
N ASN A 298 -20.39 -34.84 35.02
CA ASN A 298 -20.10 -34.77 33.59
C ASN A 298 -21.29 -34.15 32.82
N LEU A 299 -21.00 -33.15 31.98
CA LEU A 299 -21.95 -32.34 31.22
C LEU A 299 -21.95 -32.63 29.70
N LEU A 300 -21.13 -33.56 29.21
CA LEU A 300 -21.11 -33.98 27.81
C LEU A 300 -22.51 -34.43 27.37
N GLY A 301 -23.00 -33.84 26.27
CA GLY A 301 -24.33 -34.11 25.72
C GLY A 301 -25.49 -33.71 26.64
N LYS A 302 -25.25 -32.95 27.71
CA LYS A 302 -26.28 -32.52 28.67
C LYS A 302 -26.45 -31.01 28.61
N ARG A 303 -27.61 -30.54 29.08
CA ARG A 303 -27.86 -29.10 29.27
C ARG A 303 -27.01 -28.59 30.42
N TYR A 304 -26.42 -27.41 30.24
CA TYR A 304 -25.65 -26.74 31.28
C TYR A 304 -25.80 -25.22 31.20
N SER A 305 -25.29 -24.54 32.22
CA SER A 305 -25.12 -23.08 32.26
C SER A 305 -23.65 -22.74 32.36
N PHE A 306 -23.20 -21.71 31.64
CA PHE A 306 -21.82 -21.23 31.61
C PHE A 306 -21.78 -19.79 32.12
N ARG A 307 -20.96 -19.52 33.14
CA ARG A 307 -20.77 -18.17 33.70
C ARG A 307 -19.41 -18.10 34.42
N ASP A 308 -18.72 -16.98 34.28
CA ASP A 308 -17.42 -16.72 34.93
C ASP A 308 -16.42 -17.87 34.71
N ALA A 309 -16.30 -18.32 33.45
CA ALA A 309 -15.47 -19.46 33.06
C ALA A 309 -15.79 -20.80 33.76
N LYS A 310 -17.02 -20.98 34.30
CA LYS A 310 -17.43 -22.18 35.05
C LYS A 310 -18.74 -22.78 34.52
N LEU A 311 -18.82 -24.11 34.59
CA LEU A 311 -19.94 -24.91 34.08
C LEU A 311 -20.86 -25.41 35.21
N TYR A 312 -22.18 -25.45 34.98
CA TYR A 312 -23.17 -25.89 35.98
C TYR A 312 -24.27 -26.78 35.40
N CYS A 313 -24.61 -27.88 36.09
CA CYS A 313 -25.52 -28.92 35.58
C CYS A 313 -27.01 -28.59 35.62
N GLY A 314 -27.45 -27.56 36.35
CA GLY A 314 -28.87 -27.16 36.48
C GLY A 314 -29.83 -28.17 37.16
N VAL A 315 -29.45 -29.45 37.30
CA VAL A 315 -30.29 -30.52 37.87
C VAL A 315 -30.20 -30.58 39.40
N ASN A 316 -29.02 -30.36 39.98
CA ASN A 316 -28.84 -30.44 41.42
C ASN A 316 -29.33 -29.14 42.09
N GLY A 317 -30.15 -29.24 43.14
CA GLY A 317 -30.74 -28.10 43.84
C GLY A 317 -29.71 -27.07 44.33
N ASN A 318 -28.53 -27.53 44.75
CA ASN A 318 -27.42 -26.65 45.18
C ASN A 318 -26.69 -25.96 44.02
N CYS A 319 -26.71 -26.55 42.81
CA CYS A 319 -26.16 -25.94 41.60
C CYS A 319 -27.16 -25.01 40.90
N ARG A 320 -28.47 -25.24 41.10
CA ARG A 320 -29.58 -24.48 40.52
C ARG A 320 -29.94 -23.23 41.33
N LYS A 321 -29.82 -23.29 42.66
CA LYS A 321 -30.23 -22.22 43.59
C LYS A 321 -29.36 -20.97 43.53
N ARG A 322 -28.16 -21.02 42.95
CA ARG A 322 -27.26 -19.87 42.98
C ARG A 322 -27.49 -18.85 41.88
N TYR A 323 -28.02 -19.18 40.68
CA TYR A 323 -28.04 -18.21 39.56
C TYR A 323 -29.17 -18.41 38.51
N PRO A 324 -29.67 -17.33 37.85
CA PRO A 324 -30.78 -17.40 36.88
C PRO A 324 -30.40 -18.02 35.52
N LYS A 325 -31.42 -18.48 34.79
CA LYS A 325 -31.34 -19.37 33.61
C LYS A 325 -30.79 -18.66 32.36
N VAL A 326 -29.57 -19.01 31.97
CA VAL A 326 -29.15 -19.07 30.55
C VAL A 326 -28.70 -20.51 30.30
N THR A 327 -29.40 -21.23 29.44
CA THR A 327 -29.15 -22.66 29.17
C THR A 327 -28.52 -22.81 27.80
N HIS A 328 -27.30 -23.33 27.75
CA HIS A 328 -26.67 -23.72 26.50
C HIS A 328 -26.99 -25.19 26.21
N PHE A 329 -27.27 -25.49 24.94
CA PHE A 329 -27.36 -26.83 24.41
C PHE A 329 -26.17 -27.01 23.46
N LEU A 330 -25.37 -28.04 23.66
CA LEU A 330 -24.37 -28.43 22.66
C LEU A 330 -25.13 -29.02 21.47
N GLN A 331 -25.49 -28.16 20.52
CA GLN A 331 -25.80 -28.59 19.17
C GLN A 331 -24.46 -28.69 18.44
N SER A 332 -24.16 -29.90 17.97
CA SER A 332 -23.00 -30.26 17.15
C SER A 332 -21.77 -30.75 17.91
N PHE A 333 -21.46 -32.03 17.68
CA PHE A 333 -20.08 -32.48 17.52
C PHE A 333 -19.42 -31.58 16.47
N ILE A 334 -18.77 -30.50 16.92
CA ILE A 334 -17.92 -29.74 16.03
C ILE A 334 -16.64 -30.56 15.94
N LEU A 335 -16.54 -31.42 14.92
CA LEU A 335 -15.27 -31.58 14.22
C LEU A 335 -14.76 -30.15 14.01
N SER A 336 -13.64 -29.83 14.65
CA SER A 336 -13.01 -28.52 14.80
C SER A 336 -13.01 -27.72 13.49
N LEU A 337 -14.12 -27.04 13.21
CA LEU A 337 -14.25 -26.20 12.01
C LEU A 337 -14.86 -24.82 12.28
N HIS A 338 -15.37 -24.54 13.49
CA HIS A 338 -16.20 -23.35 13.70
C HIS A 338 -15.89 -22.45 14.91
N ILE A 339 -14.79 -22.63 15.66
CA ILE A 339 -14.54 -21.81 16.87
C ILE A 339 -13.26 -20.94 16.79
N CYS A 340 -12.94 -20.42 15.62
CA CYS A 340 -12.03 -19.26 15.48
C CYS A 340 -12.53 -18.26 14.43
N LEU A 341 -13.84 -18.24 14.17
CA LEU A 341 -14.49 -17.32 13.23
C LEU A 341 -15.11 -16.13 13.95
N SER A 342 -14.28 -15.42 14.72
CA SER A 342 -14.61 -14.08 15.26
C SER A 342 -13.98 -12.95 14.46
N PHE A 343 -13.52 -13.22 13.25
CA PHE A 343 -13.16 -12.24 12.21
C PHE A 343 -13.38 -12.88 10.82
N LEU A 344 -14.63 -13.22 10.50
CA LEU A 344 -15.05 -13.30 9.11
C LEU A 344 -15.61 -11.92 8.78
N PHE A 345 -14.86 -11.15 8.01
CA PHE A 345 -15.41 -10.00 7.33
C PHE A 345 -16.64 -10.44 6.53
N LEU A 346 -17.72 -9.70 6.77
CA LEU A 346 -18.89 -9.62 5.92
C LEU A 346 -18.44 -9.26 4.51
N PHE A 347 -18.65 -10.16 3.55
CA PHE A 347 -18.91 -9.78 2.17
C PHE A 347 -20.40 -10.03 1.93
N ASN A 348 -21.12 -8.93 1.75
CA ASN A 348 -22.31 -8.85 0.91
C ASN A 348 -21.96 -7.86 -0.19
#